data_AF-A0A920ACX3-F1
#
_entry.id   AF-A0A920ACX3-F1
#
_cell.length_a   1.000
_cell.length_b   1.000
_cell.length_c   1.000
_cell.angle_alpha   90.00
_cell.angle_beta   90.00
_cell.angle_gamma   90.00
#
_symmetry.space_group_name_H-M   'P 1'
#
loop_
_entity.id
_entity.type
_entity.pdbx_description
1 polymer ?
#
loop_
_entity_poly.entity_id
_entity_poly.type
_entity_poly.pdbx_seq_one_letter_code
_entity_poly.pdbx_strand_id
1 'polypeptide(L)'
;MKSYVSKTILIKFYSKTISFDTYELLFLGKNQTKEMIKKLFVPIFILYVISCGQTSSDGKKEDGGPKNGLVHTYNEDGSLSASINYKNNLRHGLALDYYKDGKLRAEIDYVNGLKQGLAKWYHKNGKIFRSTAYIADQREGFQKNIMKKGP
;
A
#
# COMPACT_ATOMS: atom_id res chain seq x y z
N MET A 1 6.98 56.88 57.91
CA MET A 1 8.19 56.02 57.96
C MET A 1 7.71 54.62 58.29
N LYS A 2 8.11 53.56 57.55
CA LYS A 2 7.40 52.24 57.42
C LYS A 2 6.03 52.38 56.71
N SER A 3 5.32 51.35 56.18
CA SER A 3 5.59 50.09 55.41
C SER A 3 4.19 49.48 55.06
N TYR A 4 3.87 48.51 54.18
CA TYR A 4 4.47 47.46 53.32
C TYR A 4 3.68 47.41 51.97
N VAL A 5 4.17 47.15 50.75
CA VAL A 5 4.82 45.97 50.09
C VAL A 5 3.87 44.89 49.47
N SER A 6 4.02 44.68 48.15
CA SER A 6 3.73 43.48 47.29
C SER A 6 2.31 42.98 46.93
N LYS A 7 1.95 43.09 45.63
CA LYS A 7 1.84 41.97 44.61
C LYS A 7 1.23 42.51 43.29
N THR A 8 1.93 42.56 42.15
CA THR A 8 2.28 41.49 41.17
C THR A 8 1.31 41.38 39.97
N ILE A 9 1.66 42.10 38.89
CA ILE A 9 1.63 41.73 37.45
C ILE A 9 0.31 41.22 36.80
N LEU A 10 -0.18 42.04 35.83
CA LEU A 10 -0.54 41.73 34.42
C LEU A 10 -1.05 40.30 34.06
N ILE A 11 -2.05 40.10 33.19
CA ILE A 11 -2.32 40.75 31.88
C ILE A 11 -3.84 40.91 31.65
N LYS A 12 -4.30 42.08 31.14
CA LYS A 12 -5.64 42.24 30.52
C LYS A 12 -5.80 43.56 29.77
N PHE A 13 -6.49 43.52 28.61
CA PHE A 13 -6.79 44.64 27.70
C PHE A 13 -5.54 45.30 27.07
N TYR A 14 -5.52 45.75 25.81
CA TYR A 14 -6.56 46.48 25.08
C TYR A 14 -6.93 45.91 23.70
N SER A 15 -8.17 46.20 23.29
CA SER A 15 -8.69 45.98 21.94
C SER A 15 -8.25 47.07 20.97
N LYS A 16 -7.87 46.71 19.74
CA LYS A 16 -8.05 47.59 18.58
C LYS A 16 -8.56 46.80 17.38
N THR A 17 -9.73 47.19 16.92
CA THR A 17 -10.45 46.64 15.77
C THR A 17 -9.61 46.67 14.50
N ILE A 18 -9.55 45.54 13.79
CA ILE A 18 -9.07 45.46 12.41
C ILE A 18 -10.23 44.97 11.54
N SER A 19 -11.20 45.87 11.32
CA SER A 19 -12.00 45.85 10.11
C SER A 19 -11.09 46.39 8.99
N PHE A 20 -10.61 45.51 8.12
CA PHE A 20 -9.98 45.94 6.88
C PHE A 20 -10.98 45.72 5.75
N ASP A 21 -11.64 46.80 5.36
CA ASP A 21 -12.59 46.79 4.28
C ASP A 21 -11.93 46.35 2.96
N THR A 22 -12.68 45.61 2.15
CA THR A 22 -12.36 45.51 0.73
C THR A 22 -12.30 46.91 0.13
N TYR A 23 -11.23 47.26 -0.60
CA TYR A 23 -11.23 48.07 -1.84
C TYR A 23 -9.80 48.54 -2.25
N GLU A 24 -8.79 48.48 -1.37
CA GLU A 24 -7.42 48.97 -1.66
C GLU A 24 -6.56 48.03 -2.55
N LEU A 25 -7.18 47.16 -3.36
CA LEU A 25 -6.48 46.14 -4.18
C LEU A 25 -6.25 46.56 -5.65
N LEU A 26 -6.25 47.86 -5.96
CA LEU A 26 -6.30 48.36 -7.35
C LEU A 26 -5.08 49.17 -7.83
N PHE A 27 -4.05 49.38 -7.00
CA PHE A 27 -2.92 50.27 -7.34
C PHE A 27 -1.50 49.73 -7.06
N LEU A 28 -1.21 48.47 -7.43
CA LEU A 28 0.17 47.96 -7.49
C LEU A 28 0.52 47.33 -8.85
N GLY A 29 1.73 47.64 -9.34
CA GLY A 29 2.16 47.35 -10.71
C GLY A 29 2.41 45.85 -11.01
N LYS A 30 2.15 45.47 -12.27
CA LYS A 30 2.10 44.08 -12.79
C LYS A 30 3.37 43.21 -12.61
N ASN A 31 4.46 43.74 -12.05
CA ASN A 31 5.74 43.04 -11.90
C ASN A 31 6.06 42.56 -10.48
N GLN A 32 5.45 43.10 -9.41
CA GLN A 32 5.69 42.60 -8.04
C GLN A 32 4.79 41.41 -7.65
N THR A 33 3.60 41.31 -8.24
CA THR A 33 2.64 40.22 -7.96
C THR A 33 3.20 38.82 -8.24
N LYS A 34 4.07 38.66 -9.26
CA LYS A 34 4.71 37.37 -9.57
C LYS A 34 5.60 36.85 -8.42
N GLU A 35 6.31 37.73 -7.71
CA GLU A 35 7.17 37.32 -6.59
C GLU A 35 6.38 37.06 -5.31
N MET A 36 5.27 37.77 -5.09
CA MET A 36 4.36 37.49 -3.97
C MET A 36 3.67 36.13 -4.16
N ILE A 37 3.21 35.80 -5.37
CA ILE A 37 2.58 34.52 -5.67
C ILE A 37 3.57 33.36 -5.46
N LYS A 38 4.83 33.47 -5.94
CA LYS A 38 5.88 32.48 -5.65
C LYS A 38 6.07 32.25 -4.16
N LYS A 39 6.16 33.32 -3.36
CA LYS A 39 6.38 33.24 -1.90
C LYS A 39 5.21 32.62 -1.14
N LEU A 40 3.98 32.68 -1.67
CA LEU A 40 2.80 32.13 -1.00
C LEU A 40 2.42 30.72 -1.48
N PHE A 41 2.46 30.44 -2.79
CA PHE A 41 2.04 29.15 -3.34
C PHE A 41 3.04 28.02 -3.09
N VAL A 42 4.35 28.28 -3.20
CA VAL A 42 5.39 27.25 -3.05
C VAL A 42 5.36 26.56 -1.67
N PRO A 43 5.34 27.27 -0.52
CA PRO A 43 5.29 26.60 0.78
C PRO A 43 3.98 25.85 1.01
N ILE A 44 2.84 26.36 0.53
CA ILE A 44 1.53 25.70 0.67
C ILE A 44 1.50 24.39 -0.15
N PHE A 45 2.05 24.39 -1.37
CA PHE A 45 2.15 23.17 -2.18
C PHE A 45 3.06 22.12 -1.55
N ILE A 46 4.20 22.54 -0.97
CA ILE A 46 5.12 21.64 -0.25
C ILE A 46 4.44 21.03 0.99
N LEU A 47 3.69 21.82 1.77
CA LEU A 47 2.94 21.32 2.93
C LEU A 47 1.81 20.36 2.52
N TYR A 48 1.16 20.58 1.37
CA TYR A 48 0.12 19.69 0.86
C TYR A 48 0.67 18.29 0.51
N VAL A 49 1.86 18.21 -0.10
CA VAL A 49 2.54 16.93 -0.40
C VAL A 49 2.88 16.15 0.88
N ILE A 50 3.29 16.84 1.96
CA ILE A 50 3.62 16.19 3.25
C ILE A 50 2.37 15.63 3.95
N SER A 51 1.19 16.20 3.72
CA SER A 51 -0.07 15.75 4.34
C SER A 51 -0.63 14.47 3.72
N CYS A 52 -0.40 14.22 2.42
CA CYS A 52 -0.90 13.04 1.71
C CYS A 52 0.02 11.81 1.88
N GLY A 53 0.35 11.48 3.14
CA GLY A 53 1.30 10.43 3.53
C GLY A 53 0.87 9.63 4.76
N GLN A 54 -0.42 9.28 4.86
CA GLN A 54 -0.92 8.53 6.01
C GLN A 54 -0.34 7.11 6.07
N THR A 55 0.46 6.90 7.12
CA THR A 55 0.56 5.64 7.91
C THR A 55 0.47 4.33 7.12
N SER A 56 1.62 3.77 6.75
CA SER A 56 1.79 2.31 6.65
C SER A 56 2.85 1.89 7.66
N SER A 57 2.39 1.27 8.75
CA SER A 57 3.24 0.74 9.81
C SER A 57 3.84 -0.61 9.40
N ASP A 58 4.83 -0.59 8.51
CA ASP A 58 5.61 -1.77 8.15
C ASP A 58 7.06 -1.60 8.62
N GLY A 59 7.54 -2.60 9.37
CA GLY A 59 8.92 -2.60 9.86
C GLY A 59 9.90 -2.78 8.71
N LYS A 60 10.98 -1.98 8.69
CA LYS A 60 12.08 -2.17 7.75
C LYS A 60 12.67 -3.57 7.86
N LYS A 61 12.33 -4.44 6.90
CA LYS A 61 13.21 -5.53 6.48
C LYS A 61 14.00 -5.05 5.27
N GLU A 62 15.22 -4.61 5.53
CA GLU A 62 16.27 -4.73 4.53
C GLU A 62 16.59 -6.23 4.40
N ASP A 63 16.72 -6.73 3.17
CA ASP A 63 17.63 -7.83 2.78
C ASP A 63 17.32 -8.33 1.36
N GLY A 64 18.34 -8.31 0.51
CA GLY A 64 18.33 -8.88 -0.84
C GLY A 64 17.82 -7.95 -1.95
N GLY A 65 18.43 -8.08 -3.14
CA GLY A 65 17.93 -7.48 -4.37
C GLY A 65 16.63 -8.13 -4.87
N PRO A 66 16.09 -7.69 -6.04
CA PRO A 66 14.83 -8.19 -6.56
C PRO A 66 14.82 -9.71 -6.73
N LYS A 67 13.89 -10.39 -6.04
CA LYS A 67 13.68 -11.83 -6.10
C LYS A 67 13.33 -12.24 -7.52
N ASN A 68 14.10 -13.20 -8.03
CA ASN A 68 14.01 -13.76 -9.37
C ASN A 68 14.28 -15.27 -9.28
N GLY A 69 13.55 -16.07 -10.05
CA GLY A 69 13.65 -17.54 -10.04
C GLY A 69 12.75 -18.22 -9.01
N LEU A 70 12.99 -19.52 -8.80
CA LEU A 70 12.17 -20.40 -7.96
C LEU A 70 12.50 -20.22 -6.47
N VAL A 71 11.49 -19.96 -5.66
CA VAL A 71 11.60 -19.85 -4.19
C VAL A 71 10.77 -20.97 -3.55
N HIS A 72 11.42 -21.76 -2.69
CA HIS A 72 10.76 -22.75 -1.84
C HIS A 72 10.50 -22.17 -0.45
N THR A 73 9.38 -22.56 0.13
CA THR A 73 8.97 -22.20 1.50
C THR A 73 8.59 -23.46 2.26
N TYR A 74 9.03 -23.54 3.52
CA TYR A 74 8.90 -24.73 4.35
C TYR A 74 8.06 -24.44 5.59
N ASN A 75 7.41 -25.46 6.13
CA ASN A 75 6.72 -25.40 7.42
C ASN A 75 7.74 -25.50 8.57
N GLU A 76 7.29 -25.25 9.80
CA GLU A 76 8.10 -25.36 11.03
C GLU A 76 8.74 -26.75 11.24
N ASP A 77 8.09 -27.80 10.72
CA ASP A 77 8.57 -29.19 10.72
C ASP A 77 9.52 -29.52 9.54
N GLY A 78 9.94 -28.52 8.76
CA GLY A 78 10.81 -28.68 7.60
C GLY A 78 10.13 -29.23 6.35
N SER A 79 8.85 -29.60 6.39
CA SER A 79 8.13 -30.06 5.18
C SER A 79 7.92 -28.94 4.18
N LEU A 80 8.06 -29.23 2.87
CA LEU A 80 7.83 -28.25 1.81
C LEU A 80 6.37 -27.79 1.82
N SER A 81 6.15 -26.48 1.91
CA SER A 81 4.83 -25.86 2.06
C SER A 81 4.34 -25.23 0.74
N ALA A 82 5.23 -24.53 0.03
CA ALA A 82 4.97 -24.03 -1.32
C ALA A 82 6.27 -23.80 -2.13
N SER A 83 6.15 -23.87 -3.45
CA SER A 83 7.20 -23.57 -4.44
C SER A 83 6.65 -22.51 -5.40
N ILE A 84 7.29 -21.34 -5.47
CA ILE A 84 6.75 -20.16 -6.18
C ILE A 84 7.85 -19.51 -7.03
N ASN A 85 7.61 -19.35 -8.33
CA ASN A 85 8.50 -18.57 -9.19
C ASN A 85 8.27 -17.06 -9.03
N TYR A 86 9.37 -16.30 -8.98
CA TYR A 86 9.40 -14.85 -8.89
C TYR A 86 10.12 -14.20 -10.08
N LYS A 87 9.68 -13.00 -10.44
CA LYS A 87 10.33 -12.10 -11.39
C LYS A 87 10.20 -10.67 -10.88
N ASN A 88 11.32 -10.00 -10.61
CA ASN A 88 11.37 -8.65 -10.05
C ASN A 88 10.47 -8.46 -8.81
N ASN A 89 10.62 -9.31 -7.79
CA ASN A 89 9.79 -9.40 -6.57
C ASN A 89 8.31 -9.80 -6.76
N LEU A 90 7.79 -9.83 -7.99
CA LEU A 90 6.42 -10.26 -8.29
C LEU A 90 6.36 -11.77 -8.57
N ARG A 91 5.26 -12.44 -8.21
CA ARG A 91 5.02 -13.84 -8.60
C ARG A 91 4.86 -13.95 -10.12
N HIS A 92 5.54 -14.87 -10.77
CA HIS A 92 5.51 -14.98 -12.24
C HIS A 92 5.83 -16.42 -12.67
N GLY A 93 4.95 -17.04 -13.45
CA GLY A 93 4.95 -18.47 -13.73
C GLY A 93 4.20 -19.29 -12.66
N LEU A 94 4.42 -20.60 -12.70
CA LEU A 94 3.71 -21.56 -11.85
C LEU A 94 4.09 -21.42 -10.37
N ALA A 95 3.06 -21.46 -9.51
CA ALA A 95 3.14 -21.64 -8.07
C ALA A 95 2.43 -22.93 -7.65
N LEU A 96 3.06 -23.70 -6.75
CA LEU A 96 2.58 -24.97 -6.23
C LEU A 96 2.49 -24.89 -4.70
N ASP A 97 1.30 -25.11 -4.16
CA ASP A 97 1.03 -25.25 -2.73
C ASP A 97 0.96 -26.73 -2.38
N TYR A 98 1.50 -27.15 -1.23
CA TYR A 98 1.48 -28.55 -0.77
C TYR A 98 0.72 -28.72 0.56
N TYR A 99 0.41 -29.96 0.90
CA TYR A 99 0.01 -30.41 2.22
C TYR A 99 1.25 -30.88 3.02
N LYS A 100 1.13 -30.99 4.36
CA LYS A 100 2.20 -31.52 5.23
C LYS A 100 2.65 -32.96 4.88
N ASP A 101 1.83 -33.74 4.18
CA ASP A 101 2.20 -35.08 3.66
C ASP A 101 2.84 -35.02 2.25
N GLY A 102 3.38 -33.87 1.85
CA GLY A 102 4.10 -33.64 0.59
C GLY A 102 3.24 -33.62 -0.67
N LYS A 103 1.94 -33.94 -0.56
CA LYS A 103 1.02 -33.97 -1.70
C LYS A 103 0.65 -32.57 -2.17
N LEU A 104 0.44 -32.42 -3.47
CA LEU A 104 -0.03 -31.18 -4.06
C LEU A 104 -1.41 -30.79 -3.48
N ARG A 105 -1.56 -29.53 -3.09
CA ARG A 105 -2.75 -28.91 -2.50
C ARG A 105 -3.38 -27.90 -3.47
N ALA A 106 -2.56 -27.12 -4.18
CA ALA A 106 -3.02 -26.27 -5.27
C ALA A 106 -1.93 -26.04 -6.33
N GLU A 107 -2.34 -25.78 -7.56
CA GLU A 107 -1.49 -25.21 -8.61
C GLU A 107 -2.15 -23.93 -9.15
N ILE A 108 -1.35 -22.87 -9.30
CA ILE A 108 -1.82 -21.53 -9.68
C ILE A 108 -0.72 -20.87 -10.52
N ASP A 109 -1.03 -20.50 -11.76
CA ASP A 109 -0.15 -19.66 -12.56
C ASP A 109 -0.31 -18.17 -12.21
N TYR A 110 0.81 -17.45 -12.18
CA TYR A 110 0.87 -16.02 -11.93
C TYR A 110 1.52 -15.28 -13.10
N VAL A 111 1.04 -14.08 -13.41
CA VAL A 111 1.69 -13.13 -14.32
C VAL A 111 1.79 -11.78 -13.60
N ASN A 112 3.02 -11.36 -13.33
CA ASN A 112 3.34 -10.06 -12.72
C ASN A 112 2.61 -9.81 -11.37
N GLY A 113 2.55 -10.85 -10.54
CA GLY A 113 1.91 -10.82 -9.22
C GLY A 113 0.44 -11.24 -9.20
N LEU A 114 -0.25 -11.18 -10.35
CA LEU A 114 -1.67 -11.49 -10.47
C LEU A 114 -1.91 -12.93 -10.94
N LYS A 115 -2.96 -13.59 -10.47
CA LYS A 115 -3.33 -14.93 -10.96
C LYS A 115 -3.80 -14.89 -12.41
N GLN A 116 -3.41 -15.89 -13.18
CA GLN A 116 -3.75 -16.05 -14.59
C GLN A 116 -4.02 -17.53 -14.90
N GLY A 117 -4.86 -17.84 -15.90
CA GLY A 117 -5.07 -19.21 -16.35
C GLY A 117 -5.90 -20.06 -15.38
N LEU A 118 -5.72 -21.38 -15.42
CA LEU A 118 -6.58 -22.34 -14.73
C LEU A 118 -5.98 -22.83 -13.40
N ALA A 119 -6.28 -22.13 -12.31
CA ALA A 119 -5.97 -22.61 -10.98
C ALA A 119 -6.77 -23.89 -10.64
N LYS A 120 -6.13 -24.86 -9.98
CA LYS A 120 -6.79 -26.07 -9.44
C LYS A 120 -6.42 -26.28 -7.97
N TRP A 121 -7.31 -26.91 -7.24
CA TRP A 121 -7.09 -27.36 -5.87
C TRP A 121 -7.42 -28.84 -5.72
N TYR A 122 -6.59 -29.53 -4.96
CA TYR A 122 -6.55 -30.97 -4.83
C TYR A 122 -6.89 -31.39 -3.39
N HIS A 123 -7.61 -32.50 -3.24
CA HIS A 123 -7.77 -33.18 -1.96
C HIS A 123 -6.49 -33.95 -1.60
N LYS A 124 -6.33 -34.36 -0.33
CA LYS A 124 -5.24 -35.26 0.15
C LYS A 124 -5.18 -36.64 -0.51
N ASN A 125 -6.12 -36.97 -1.39
CA ASN A 125 -6.14 -38.19 -2.23
C ASN A 125 -5.75 -37.91 -3.71
N GLY A 126 -5.26 -36.71 -4.03
CA GLY A 126 -4.83 -36.32 -5.39
C GLY A 126 -5.97 -35.96 -6.35
N LYS A 127 -7.25 -36.07 -5.96
CA LYS A 127 -8.37 -35.67 -6.83
C LYS A 127 -8.58 -34.16 -6.80
N ILE A 128 -8.75 -33.55 -7.97
CA ILE A 128 -9.18 -32.15 -8.11
C ILE A 128 -10.58 -32.01 -7.50
N PHE A 129 -10.75 -31.10 -6.54
CA PHE A 129 -12.07 -30.75 -5.99
C PHE A 129 -12.59 -29.40 -6.48
N ARG A 130 -11.70 -28.55 -6.99
CA ARG A 130 -12.03 -27.24 -7.55
C ARG A 130 -11.07 -26.89 -8.67
N SER A 131 -11.61 -26.31 -9.74
CA SER A 131 -10.86 -25.51 -10.70
C SER A 131 -11.47 -24.11 -10.77
N THR A 132 -10.70 -23.10 -11.15
CA THR A 132 -11.19 -21.72 -11.36
C THR A 132 -10.27 -21.03 -12.36
N ALA A 133 -10.86 -20.48 -13.43
CA ALA A 133 -10.14 -19.67 -14.40
C ALA A 133 -9.94 -18.25 -13.84
N TYR A 134 -8.76 -17.68 -14.08
CA TYR A 134 -8.37 -16.34 -13.66
C TYR A 134 -7.83 -15.52 -14.83
N ILE A 135 -8.24 -14.26 -14.89
CA ILE A 135 -7.65 -13.24 -15.74
C ILE A 135 -7.32 -12.05 -14.82
N ALA A 136 -6.03 -11.76 -14.65
CA ALA A 136 -5.54 -10.69 -13.78
C ALA A 136 -6.21 -10.68 -12.37
N ASP A 137 -6.17 -11.83 -11.69
CA ASP A 137 -6.83 -12.12 -10.40
C ASP A 137 -8.37 -12.09 -10.37
N GLN A 138 -9.04 -11.61 -11.43
CA GLN A 138 -10.49 -11.72 -11.59
C GLN A 138 -10.87 -13.16 -11.94
N ARG A 139 -11.92 -13.70 -11.30
CA ARG A 139 -12.44 -15.04 -11.59
C ARG A 139 -13.30 -14.98 -12.84
N GLU A 140 -12.90 -15.69 -13.89
CA GLU A 140 -13.72 -15.86 -15.08
C GLU A 140 -14.90 -16.80 -14.80
N GLY A 141 -16.02 -16.56 -15.49
CA GLY A 141 -17.34 -17.09 -15.11
C GLY A 141 -17.52 -18.60 -15.31
N PHE A 142 -17.51 -19.33 -14.21
CA PHE A 142 -18.14 -20.66 -13.99
C PHE A 142 -17.68 -21.89 -14.82
N GLN A 143 -17.22 -22.89 -14.07
CA GLN A 143 -17.42 -24.33 -14.31
C GLN A 143 -17.09 -24.90 -15.71
N LYS A 144 -15.80 -24.99 -16.05
CA LYS A 144 -15.37 -26.07 -16.96
C LYS A 144 -15.35 -27.40 -16.20
N ASN A 145 -16.43 -28.15 -16.35
CA ASN A 145 -16.68 -29.45 -15.70
C ASN A 145 -15.54 -30.46 -16.00
N ILE A 146 -14.80 -30.93 -14.99
CA ILE A 146 -13.79 -31.99 -15.13
C ILE A 146 -14.16 -33.26 -14.35
N MET A 147 -15.46 -33.57 -14.27
CA MET A 147 -15.92 -34.94 -14.03
C MET A 147 -16.08 -35.69 -15.36
N LYS A 148 -15.00 -35.83 -16.13
CA LYS A 148 -14.94 -36.73 -17.31
C LYS A 148 -13.50 -37.00 -17.81
N LYS A 149 -12.81 -37.91 -17.13
CA LYS A 149 -11.92 -38.98 -17.67
C LYS A 149 -11.06 -39.56 -16.54
N GLY A 150 -11.65 -40.47 -15.78
CA GLY A 150 -10.91 -41.65 -15.34
C GLY A 150 -11.21 -42.77 -16.34
N PRO A 151 -10.21 -43.50 -16.86
CA PRO A 151 -10.39 -44.91 -17.17
C PRO A 151 -10.59 -45.72 -15.88
#